data_AF-A0A564Y589-F1
#
_entry.id   AF-A0A564Y589-F1
#
_cell.length_a   1.000
_cell.length_b   1.000
_cell.length_c   1.000
_cell.angle_alpha   90.00
_cell.angle_beta   90.00
_cell.angle_gamma   90.00
#
_symmetry.space_group_name_H-M   'P 1'
#
loop_
_entity.id
_entity.type
_entity.pdbx_description
1 polymer ?
#
loop_
_entity_poly.entity_id
_entity_poly.type
_entity_poly.pdbx_seq_one_letter_code
_entity_poly.pdbx_strand_id
1 'polypeptide(L)'
;MNILPKKRWHVKNKDNAARVEADEARDRKKKNDEKIRSLIATQEARADYLRQRARGGESGSKSIITSQDTLRLFADVEENRNLITSNKEFEEELRREKEAHEKKLGILKYFGELEGGMANVTPWWSEVPKRPSIEKKSEETLPRSVEVDAMRKQRADPLLQMKHVEEEFERIREAKKVAESKERAAVAQVMSSYSSLFPDDIKTPGNKRNRNDEEEKGNEKALDEKEPKLRRLERLRAERLARERGERERATVVLCKSMGLSSLVNETAASIEAASTVVDERRLPFNSAFNPELSSFAAERRNAHREEKQRRRYSYK
;
A
#
# COMPACT_ATOMS: atom_id res chain seq x y z
N MET A 1 5.29 31.53 31.86
CA MET A 1 5.26 30.83 30.55
C MET A 1 6.48 29.93 30.43
N ASN A 2 6.32 28.67 30.04
CA ASN A 2 7.44 27.77 29.80
C ASN A 2 8.07 28.05 28.42
N ILE A 3 9.35 28.43 28.41
CA ILE A 3 10.10 28.74 27.18
C ILE A 3 11.02 27.60 26.73
N LEU A 4 11.17 26.52 27.52
CA LEU A 4 12.06 25.40 27.22
C LEU A 4 11.72 24.67 25.91
N PRO A 5 10.44 24.38 25.58
CA PRO A 5 10.10 23.72 24.32
C PRO A 5 10.56 24.49 23.07
N LYS A 6 10.71 25.81 23.18
CA LYS A 6 11.19 26.69 22.10
C LYS A 6 12.71 26.68 21.95
N LYS A 7 13.45 26.05 22.87
CA LYS A 7 14.92 25.99 22.83
C LYS A 7 15.37 24.72 22.09
N ARG A 8 16.30 24.88 21.15
CA ARG A 8 16.81 23.80 20.30
C ARG A 8 17.58 22.72 21.07
N TRP A 9 18.05 23.00 22.29
CA TRP A 9 18.77 22.04 23.14
C TRP A 9 17.85 21.25 24.09
N HIS A 10 16.54 21.53 24.10
CA HIS A 10 15.65 20.88 25.06
C HIS A 10 15.54 19.38 24.76
N VAL A 11 15.93 18.54 25.72
CA VAL A 11 16.02 17.07 25.56
C VAL A 11 14.67 16.43 25.22
N LYS A 12 13.57 16.96 25.76
CA LYS A 12 12.22 16.43 25.51
C LYS A 12 11.64 16.80 24.14
N ASN A 13 12.32 17.63 23.36
CA ASN A 13 11.87 17.92 22.00
C ASN A 13 12.00 16.66 21.15
N LYS A 14 10.96 16.36 20.38
CA LYS A 14 10.88 15.16 19.53
C LYS A 14 12.10 15.03 18.61
N ASP A 15 12.56 16.14 18.04
CA ASP A 15 13.74 16.15 17.15
C ASP A 15 15.03 15.76 17.87
N ASN A 16 15.19 16.13 19.15
CA ASN A 16 16.37 15.77 19.93
C ASN A 16 16.29 14.33 20.42
N ALA A 17 15.11 13.88 20.86
CA ALA A 17 14.87 12.48 21.19
C ALA A 17 15.15 11.56 19.99
N ALA A 18 14.71 11.93 18.79
CA ALA A 18 14.98 11.19 17.56
C ALA A 18 16.47 11.16 17.19
N ARG A 19 17.23 12.23 17.45
CA ARG A 19 18.69 12.24 17.26
C ARG A 19 19.39 11.28 18.22
N VAL A 20 19.02 11.32 19.50
CA VAL A 20 19.56 10.40 20.52
C VAL A 20 19.24 8.95 20.14
N GLU A 21 18.00 8.66 19.75
CA GLU A 21 17.60 7.32 19.32
C GLU A 21 18.38 6.85 18.08
N ALA A 22 18.63 7.74 17.12
CA ALA A 22 19.43 7.42 15.95
C ALA A 22 20.90 7.11 16.29
N ASP A 23 21.49 7.85 17.23
CA ASP A 23 22.85 7.61 17.70
C ASP A 23 22.95 6.31 18.50
N GLU A 24 22.00 6.06 19.41
CA GLU A 24 21.88 4.79 20.14
C GLU A 24 21.66 3.60 19.19
N ALA A 25 20.88 3.77 18.12
CA ALA A 25 20.69 2.75 17.09
C ALA A 25 21.97 2.46 16.31
N ARG A 26 22.74 3.50 15.95
CA ARG A 26 24.07 3.33 15.31
C ARG A 26 25.03 2.57 16.20
N ASP A 27 25.06 2.89 17.50
CA ASP A 27 25.94 2.22 18.45
C ASP A 27 25.52 0.77 18.71
N ARG A 28 24.21 0.49 18.77
CA ARG A 28 23.70 -0.89 18.82
C ARG A 28 24.13 -1.69 17.60
N LYS A 29 24.04 -1.09 16.41
CA LYS A 29 24.46 -1.74 15.16
C LYS A 29 25.96 -2.06 15.18
N LYS A 30 26.81 -1.08 15.52
CA LYS A 30 28.26 -1.29 15.63
C LYS A 30 28.63 -2.42 16.58
N LYS A 31 28.02 -2.46 17.77
CA LYS A 31 28.24 -3.54 18.75
C LYS A 31 27.82 -4.91 18.22
N ASN A 32 26.74 -4.98 17.44
CA ASN A 32 26.32 -6.23 16.81
C ASN A 32 27.28 -6.64 15.69
N ASP A 33 27.72 -5.71 14.87
CA ASP A 33 28.70 -5.96 13.80
C ASP A 33 30.04 -6.46 14.39
N GLU A 34 30.50 -5.88 15.50
CA GLU A 34 31.68 -6.32 16.24
C GLU A 34 31.54 -7.74 16.80
N LYS A 35 30.37 -8.08 17.37
CA LYS A 35 30.07 -9.44 17.85
C LYS A 35 30.04 -10.46 16.72
N ILE A 36 29.46 -10.10 15.58
CA ILE A 36 29.45 -10.97 14.40
C ILE A 36 30.88 -11.17 13.91
N ARG A 37 31.68 -10.11 13.85
CA ARG A 37 33.08 -10.17 13.43
C ARG A 37 33.93 -11.04 14.36
N SER A 38 33.74 -10.94 15.68
CA SER A 38 34.45 -11.79 16.63
C SER A 38 34.02 -13.26 16.52
N LEU A 39 32.74 -13.53 16.27
CA LEU A 39 32.23 -14.87 16.06
C LEU A 39 32.75 -15.50 14.76
N ILE A 40 32.80 -14.73 13.66
CA ILE A 40 33.43 -15.19 12.41
C ILE A 40 34.92 -15.46 12.63
N ALA A 41 35.64 -14.56 13.28
CA ALA A 41 37.08 -14.73 13.54
C ALA A 41 37.36 -15.99 14.38
N THR A 42 36.53 -16.30 15.37
CA THR A 42 36.67 -17.54 16.17
C THR A 42 36.36 -18.80 15.35
N GLN A 43 35.35 -18.74 14.47
CA GLN A 43 35.04 -19.84 13.55
C GLN A 43 36.17 -20.08 12.55
N GLU A 44 36.68 -19.02 11.92
CA GLU A 44 37.80 -19.06 10.96
C GLU A 44 39.07 -19.58 11.64
N ALA A 45 39.44 -19.08 12.82
CA ALA A 45 40.60 -19.56 13.57
C ALA A 45 40.49 -21.06 13.92
N ARG A 46 39.29 -21.52 14.30
CA ARG A 46 39.03 -22.93 14.57
C ARG A 46 39.16 -23.78 13.30
N ALA A 47 38.63 -23.30 12.18
CA ALA A 47 38.72 -23.99 10.90
C ALA A 47 40.18 -24.07 10.41
N ASP A 48 40.94 -22.98 10.54
CA ASP A 48 42.35 -22.93 10.18
C ASP A 48 43.20 -23.85 11.06
N TYR A 49 42.93 -23.90 12.37
CA TYR A 49 43.56 -24.86 13.27
C TYR A 49 43.34 -26.31 12.81
N LEU A 50 42.10 -26.68 12.44
CA LEU A 50 41.80 -28.01 11.92
C LEU A 50 42.48 -28.29 10.57
N ARG A 51 42.54 -27.29 9.68
CA ARG A 51 43.25 -27.40 8.39
C ARG A 51 44.75 -27.59 8.58
N GLN A 52 45.38 -26.85 9.50
CA GLN A 52 46.80 -26.99 9.82
C GLN A 52 47.11 -28.36 10.41
N ARG A 53 46.27 -28.84 11.34
CA ARG A 53 46.38 -30.19 11.92
C ARG A 53 46.27 -31.27 10.84
N ALA A 54 45.31 -31.14 9.92
CA ALA A 54 45.12 -32.09 8.82
C ALA A 54 46.29 -32.08 7.80
N ARG A 55 46.95 -30.94 7.61
CA ARG A 55 48.12 -30.79 6.74
C ARG A 55 49.43 -31.31 7.35
N GLY A 56 49.39 -31.92 8.54
CA GLY A 56 50.58 -32.49 9.19
C GLY A 56 51.45 -31.47 9.93
N GLY A 57 50.89 -30.33 10.32
CA GLY A 57 51.53 -29.40 11.25
C GLY A 57 51.59 -29.99 12.66
N GLU A 58 52.54 -30.89 12.91
CA GLU A 58 52.83 -31.40 14.25
C GLU A 58 53.39 -30.29 15.14
N SER A 59 52.55 -29.74 16.03
CA SER A 59 53.03 -29.16 17.29
C SER A 59 52.81 -30.19 18.39
N GLY A 60 53.86 -30.98 18.61
CA GLY A 60 54.21 -31.73 19.82
C GLY A 60 53.10 -32.18 20.76
N SER A 61 52.44 -33.29 20.46
CA SER A 61 51.89 -34.19 21.48
C SER A 61 51.78 -35.58 20.86
N LYS A 62 52.90 -36.32 20.89
CA LYS A 62 52.91 -37.76 20.56
C LYS A 62 52.40 -38.51 21.79
N SER A 63 51.08 -38.60 21.93
CA SER A 63 50.50 -39.71 22.68
C SER A 63 50.73 -40.98 21.88
N ILE A 64 51.60 -41.84 22.39
CA ILE A 64 51.90 -43.15 21.81
C ILE A 64 50.63 -44.00 21.95
N ILE A 65 49.88 -44.13 20.85
CA ILE A 65 48.71 -45.00 20.78
C ILE A 65 49.24 -46.38 20.39
N THR A 66 49.18 -47.33 21.33
CA THR A 66 49.49 -48.75 21.11
C THR A 66 48.36 -49.41 20.32
N SER A 67 48.71 -50.42 19.52
CA SER A 67 47.82 -51.05 18.53
C SER A 67 46.57 -51.77 19.07
N GLN A 68 46.36 -51.76 20.39
CA GLN A 68 45.12 -52.25 21.02
C GLN A 68 44.05 -51.16 21.17
N ASP A 69 44.43 -49.89 21.01
CA ASP A 69 43.54 -48.73 20.98
C ASP A 69 43.26 -48.25 19.54
N THR A 70 43.43 -49.14 18.56
CA THR A 70 43.05 -48.86 17.18
C THR A 70 41.53 -48.70 17.09
N LEU A 71 41.11 -47.44 17.09
CA LEU A 71 39.86 -46.91 16.54
C LEU A 71 38.57 -47.20 17.33
N ARG A 72 38.62 -47.07 18.65
CA ARG A 72 37.41 -46.75 19.44
C ARG A 72 37.08 -45.25 19.39
N LEU A 73 36.98 -44.69 18.17
CA LEU A 73 36.72 -43.25 17.97
C LEU A 73 35.35 -42.80 18.51
N PHE A 74 34.45 -43.76 18.72
CA PHE A 74 33.09 -43.54 19.22
C PHE A 74 32.78 -44.32 20.50
N ALA A 75 33.76 -44.90 21.21
CA ALA A 75 33.46 -45.66 22.43
C ALA A 75 32.72 -44.79 23.47
N ASP A 76 33.14 -43.54 23.63
CA ASP A 76 32.48 -42.57 24.51
C ASP A 76 31.05 -42.25 24.07
N VAL A 77 30.71 -42.40 22.79
CA VAL A 77 29.36 -42.15 22.22
C VAL A 77 28.49 -43.41 22.25
N GLU A 78 29.11 -44.58 22.08
CA GLU A 78 28.45 -45.90 22.12
C GLU A 78 28.12 -46.33 23.56
N GLU A 79 28.99 -46.01 24.52
CA GLU A 79 28.75 -46.26 25.95
C GLU A 79 27.78 -45.23 26.56
N ASN A 80 27.74 -43.99 26.03
CA ASN A 80 26.80 -42.94 26.43
C ASN A 80 25.61 -42.78 25.47
N ARG A 81 24.84 -43.86 25.26
CA ARG A 81 23.53 -43.83 24.57
C ARG A 81 22.42 -43.02 25.27
N ASN A 82 22.77 -42.10 26.16
CA ASN A 82 21.87 -41.12 26.76
C ASN A 82 21.99 -39.72 26.14
N LEU A 83 22.85 -39.53 25.12
CA LEU A 83 23.02 -38.23 24.45
C LEU A 83 21.87 -37.85 23.48
N ILE A 84 20.94 -38.78 23.21
CA ILE A 84 19.69 -38.55 22.45
C ILE A 84 18.50 -38.45 23.41
N THR A 85 18.72 -38.12 24.68
CA THR A 85 17.67 -37.48 25.47
C THR A 85 18.00 -36.00 25.46
N SER A 86 17.35 -35.24 24.58
CA SER A 86 17.34 -33.79 24.68
C SER A 86 16.93 -33.42 26.10
N ASN A 87 17.56 -32.36 26.64
CA ASN A 87 17.22 -31.91 27.97
C ASN A 87 15.75 -31.47 27.95
N LYS A 88 14.86 -32.29 28.52
CA LYS A 88 13.41 -32.07 28.49
C LYS A 88 13.05 -30.70 29.06
N GLU A 89 13.79 -30.28 30.07
CA GLU A 89 13.65 -28.96 30.69
C GLU A 89 13.94 -27.83 29.70
N PHE A 90 14.93 -27.99 28.81
CA PHE A 90 15.28 -27.00 27.80
C PHE A 90 14.21 -26.90 26.70
N GLU A 91 13.63 -28.02 26.28
CA GLU A 91 12.52 -28.00 25.32
C GLU A 91 11.25 -27.38 25.91
N GLU A 92 10.98 -27.65 27.19
CA GLU A 92 9.90 -27.02 27.95
C GLU A 92 10.13 -25.52 28.15
N GLU A 93 11.35 -25.07 28.45
CA GLU A 93 11.69 -23.65 28.52
C GLU A 93 11.49 -22.95 27.18
N LEU A 94 11.98 -23.54 26.09
CA LEU A 94 11.78 -23.01 24.74
C LEU A 94 10.28 -22.94 24.38
N ARG A 95 9.49 -23.92 24.85
CA ARG A 95 8.03 -23.92 24.68
C ARG A 95 7.37 -22.83 25.51
N ARG A 96 7.76 -22.65 26.78
CA ARG A 96 7.26 -21.57 27.65
C ARG A 96 7.62 -20.18 27.11
N GLU A 97 8.82 -20.00 26.57
CA GLU A 97 9.22 -18.72 25.94
C GLU A 97 8.38 -18.42 24.70
N LYS A 98 8.10 -19.43 23.86
CA LYS A 98 7.19 -19.29 22.72
C LYS A 98 5.78 -18.97 23.17
N GLU A 99 5.25 -19.70 24.13
CA GLU A 99 3.91 -19.47 24.70
C GLU A 99 3.82 -18.07 25.32
N ALA A 100 4.83 -17.61 26.06
CA ALA A 100 4.89 -16.26 26.61
C ALA A 100 4.98 -15.17 25.53
N HIS A 101 5.75 -15.41 24.47
CA HIS A 101 5.85 -14.49 23.33
C HIS A 101 4.54 -14.42 22.55
N GLU A 102 3.91 -15.56 22.27
CA GLU A 102 2.61 -15.65 21.61
C GLU A 102 1.50 -15.05 22.48
N LYS A 103 1.55 -15.24 23.80
CA LYS A 103 0.66 -14.60 24.76
C LYS A 103 0.85 -13.10 24.80
N LYS A 104 2.10 -12.62 24.77
CA LYS A 104 2.43 -11.19 24.68
C LYS A 104 1.97 -10.56 23.37
N LEU A 105 2.04 -11.30 22.26
CA LEU A 105 1.50 -10.89 20.96
C LEU A 105 -0.03 -11.05 20.86
N GLY A 106 -0.68 -11.67 21.85
CA GLY A 106 -2.11 -11.95 21.86
C GLY A 106 -2.55 -13.05 20.87
N ILE A 107 -1.60 -13.84 20.35
CA ILE A 107 -1.83 -14.97 19.45
C ILE A 107 -2.31 -16.18 20.24
N LEU A 108 -1.65 -16.45 21.37
CA LEU A 108 -2.01 -17.55 22.26
C LEU A 108 -2.74 -17.00 23.49
N LYS A 109 -4.00 -17.39 23.64
CA LYS A 109 -4.84 -17.02 24.79
C LYS A 109 -5.39 -18.30 25.42
N TYR A 110 -4.84 -18.69 26.57
CA TYR A 110 -5.38 -19.82 27.32
C TYR A 110 -6.73 -19.46 27.91
N PHE A 111 -7.74 -20.23 27.54
CA PHE A 111 -9.10 -20.06 28.05
C PHE A 111 -9.12 -20.49 29.53
N GLY A 112 -9.32 -19.54 30.44
CA GLY A 112 -9.26 -19.79 31.89
C GLY A 112 -8.05 -19.20 32.61
N GLU A 113 -7.05 -18.67 31.88
CA GLU A 113 -6.02 -17.80 32.48
C GLU A 113 -6.63 -16.43 32.78
N LEU A 114 -7.27 -16.31 33.93
CA LEU A 114 -7.53 -15.03 34.56
C LEU A 114 -6.19 -14.46 35.07
N GLU A 115 -5.44 -13.83 34.17
CA GLU A 115 -4.26 -13.08 34.58
C GLU A 115 -4.70 -11.79 35.28
N GLY A 116 -4.57 -11.80 36.61
CA GLY A 116 -4.75 -10.63 37.47
C GLY A 116 -6.12 -10.52 38.14
N GLY A 117 -6.45 -11.41 39.08
CA GLY A 117 -7.41 -11.10 40.16
C GLY A 117 -8.83 -10.68 39.75
N MET A 118 -9.23 -10.83 38.49
CA MET A 118 -10.57 -10.46 38.00
C MET A 118 -11.63 -11.53 38.26
N ALA A 119 -11.48 -12.35 39.29
CA ALA A 119 -12.56 -13.23 39.74
C ALA A 119 -13.80 -12.42 40.19
N ASN A 120 -13.63 -11.11 40.42
CA ASN A 120 -14.68 -10.20 40.87
C ASN A 120 -15.02 -9.10 39.85
N VAL A 121 -14.61 -9.22 38.58
CA VAL A 121 -15.11 -8.29 37.55
C VAL A 121 -16.31 -8.94 36.90
N THR A 122 -17.49 -8.54 37.38
CA THR A 122 -18.75 -8.85 36.72
C THR A 122 -18.61 -8.39 35.26
N PRO A 123 -18.72 -9.30 34.29
CA PRO A 123 -18.58 -8.92 32.89
C PRO A 123 -19.63 -7.86 32.53
N TRP A 124 -19.29 -6.94 31.63
CA TRP A 124 -20.18 -5.85 31.20
C TRP A 124 -21.55 -6.31 30.65
N TRP A 125 -21.69 -7.57 30.27
CA TRP A 125 -22.95 -8.20 29.86
C TRP A 125 -23.79 -8.75 31.02
N SER A 126 -23.18 -8.93 32.19
CA SER A 126 -23.85 -9.38 33.42
C SER A 126 -24.36 -8.19 34.24
N GLU A 127 -23.75 -7.01 34.10
CA GLU A 127 -24.28 -5.76 34.63
C GLU A 127 -25.08 -5.03 33.55
N VAL A 128 -26.40 -4.93 33.72
CA VAL A 128 -27.22 -4.06 32.86
C VAL A 128 -26.79 -2.61 33.13
N PRO A 129 -26.32 -1.84 32.12
CA PRO A 129 -25.96 -0.45 32.32
C PRO A 129 -27.12 0.28 32.98
N LYS A 130 -26.86 0.94 34.12
CA LYS A 130 -27.86 1.74 34.84
C LYS A 130 -28.36 2.82 33.87
N ARG A 131 -29.47 2.54 33.18
CA ARG A 131 -30.21 3.56 32.46
C ARG A 131 -30.59 4.60 33.51
N PRO A 132 -30.39 5.90 33.26
CA PRO A 132 -30.93 6.92 34.16
C PRO A 132 -32.41 6.57 34.33
N SER A 133 -32.79 6.24 35.57
CA SER A 133 -34.16 5.90 35.90
C SER A 133 -35.01 7.09 35.50
N ILE A 134 -35.74 6.95 34.39
CA ILE A 134 -36.95 7.70 34.18
C ILE A 134 -37.81 7.27 35.35
N GLU A 135 -37.86 8.12 36.37
CA GLU A 135 -38.71 7.95 37.52
C GLU A 135 -40.09 7.56 37.04
N LYS A 136 -40.63 6.54 37.70
CA LYS A 136 -41.98 6.01 37.53
C LYS A 136 -42.97 7.17 37.38
N LYS A 137 -43.36 7.48 36.15
CA LYS A 137 -44.60 8.17 35.83
C LYS A 137 -45.39 7.23 34.94
N SER A 138 -46.40 6.66 35.57
CA SER A 138 -47.66 6.17 35.01
C SER A 138 -47.59 5.32 33.75
N GLU A 139 -48.07 4.09 33.90
CA GLU A 139 -48.78 3.34 32.86
C GLU A 139 -49.70 4.26 32.05
N GLU A 140 -49.25 4.76 30.90
CA GLU A 140 -50.08 5.07 29.73
C GLU A 140 -49.19 5.59 28.60
N THR A 141 -49.38 5.01 27.41
CA THR A 141 -48.80 5.36 26.11
C THR A 141 -47.37 4.88 25.81
N LEU A 142 -47.30 3.91 24.90
CA LEU A 142 -46.16 3.68 24.01
C LEU A 142 -46.23 4.71 22.86
N PRO A 143 -45.32 5.72 22.80
CA PRO A 143 -44.98 6.30 21.50
C PRO A 143 -43.51 6.67 21.34
N ARG A 144 -42.56 5.92 21.92
CA ARG A 144 -41.12 6.23 21.76
C ARG A 144 -40.36 5.33 20.80
N SER A 145 -40.79 4.09 20.62
CA SER A 145 -40.20 3.16 19.64
C SER A 145 -40.58 3.55 18.20
N VAL A 146 -41.83 3.98 17.99
CA VAL A 146 -42.37 4.33 16.67
C VAL A 146 -41.64 5.51 16.04
N GLU A 147 -41.25 6.51 16.83
CA GLU A 147 -40.49 7.69 16.34
C GLU A 147 -39.06 7.35 15.91
N VAL A 148 -38.37 6.47 16.67
CA VAL A 148 -37.01 6.04 16.33
C VAL A 148 -37.02 5.18 15.05
N ASP A 149 -38.03 4.34 14.89
CA ASP A 149 -38.20 3.53 13.68
C ASP A 149 -38.63 4.38 12.48
N ALA A 150 -39.43 5.43 12.68
CA ALA A 150 -39.75 6.40 11.64
C ALA A 150 -38.49 7.13 11.14
N MET A 151 -37.62 7.57 12.04
CA MET A 151 -36.34 8.21 11.68
C MET A 151 -35.38 7.25 10.99
N ARG A 152 -35.36 5.96 11.40
CA ARG A 152 -34.59 4.92 10.70
C ARG A 152 -35.14 4.67 9.30
N LYS A 153 -36.47 4.61 9.14
CA LYS A 153 -37.14 4.44 7.84
C LYS A 153 -36.91 5.64 6.93
N GLN A 154 -36.95 6.87 7.44
CA GLN A 154 -36.63 8.08 6.68
C GLN A 154 -35.17 8.10 6.21
N ARG A 155 -34.22 7.68 7.06
CA ARG A 155 -32.80 7.57 6.66
C ARG A 155 -32.55 6.45 5.65
N ALA A 156 -33.35 5.39 5.71
CA ALA A 156 -33.30 4.27 4.79
C ALA A 156 -34.17 4.46 3.54
N ASP A 157 -34.84 5.60 3.38
CA ASP A 157 -35.64 5.92 2.20
C ASP A 157 -34.73 6.44 1.07
N PRO A 158 -34.60 5.71 -0.06
CA PRO A 158 -33.76 6.12 -1.18
C PRO A 158 -34.21 7.44 -1.82
N LEU A 159 -35.51 7.78 -1.77
CA LEU A 159 -36.01 9.02 -2.35
C LEU A 159 -35.53 10.25 -1.55
N LEU A 160 -35.43 10.14 -0.23
CA LEU A 160 -34.91 11.22 0.61
C LEU A 160 -33.41 11.44 0.38
N GLN A 161 -32.66 10.35 0.18
CA GLN A 161 -31.25 10.41 -0.18
C GLN A 161 -31.04 11.05 -1.56
N MET A 162 -31.88 10.72 -2.55
CA MET A 162 -31.82 11.34 -3.88
C MET A 162 -32.11 12.84 -3.85
N LYS A 163 -33.10 13.28 -3.06
CA LYS A 163 -33.38 14.72 -2.87
C LYS A 163 -32.18 15.47 -2.28
N HIS A 164 -31.51 14.88 -1.30
CA HIS A 164 -30.32 15.49 -0.72
C HIS A 164 -29.19 15.65 -1.75
N VAL A 165 -29.00 14.63 -2.60
CA VAL A 165 -28.03 14.68 -3.70
C VAL A 165 -28.41 15.75 -4.74
N GLU A 166 -29.70 15.91 -5.05
CA GLU A 166 -30.18 16.98 -5.94
C GLU A 166 -29.88 18.37 -5.37
N GLU A 167 -30.16 18.60 -4.08
CA GLU A 167 -29.83 19.84 -3.38
C GLU A 167 -28.32 20.14 -3.41
N GLU A 168 -27.47 19.11 -3.24
CA GLU A 168 -26.03 19.25 -3.36
C GLU A 168 -25.60 19.64 -4.79
N PHE A 169 -26.18 19.01 -5.81
CA PHE A 169 -25.91 19.36 -7.20
C PHE A 169 -26.37 20.79 -7.54
N GLU A 170 -27.49 21.25 -7.00
CA GLU A 170 -27.97 22.63 -7.14
C GLU A 170 -26.98 23.61 -6.51
N ARG A 171 -26.52 23.35 -5.28
CA ARG A 171 -25.47 24.16 -4.63
C ARG A 171 -24.19 24.23 -5.45
N ILE A 172 -23.77 23.12 -6.04
CA ILE A 172 -22.58 23.08 -6.92
C ILE A 172 -22.82 23.91 -8.19
N ARG A 173 -24.02 23.83 -8.81
CA ARG A 173 -24.36 24.64 -9.99
C ARG A 173 -24.40 26.12 -9.66
N GLU A 174 -24.98 26.51 -8.53
CA GLU A 174 -25.03 27.90 -8.07
C GLU A 174 -23.63 28.44 -7.78
N ALA A 175 -22.79 27.67 -7.07
CA ALA A 175 -21.40 28.04 -6.83
C ALA A 175 -20.62 28.23 -8.14
N LYS A 176 -20.85 27.39 -9.15
CA LYS A 176 -20.27 27.55 -10.50
C LYS A 176 -20.78 28.81 -11.19
N LYS A 177 -22.09 29.10 -11.14
CA LYS A 177 -22.66 30.34 -11.70
C LYS A 177 -22.08 31.60 -11.03
N VAL A 178 -21.89 31.56 -9.71
CA VAL A 178 -21.28 32.65 -8.95
C VAL A 178 -19.79 32.80 -9.25
N ALA A 179 -19.06 31.69 -9.43
CA ALA A 179 -17.67 31.73 -9.86
C ALA A 179 -17.55 32.32 -11.28
N GLU A 180 -18.39 31.88 -12.22
CA GLU A 180 -18.41 32.39 -13.59
C GLU A 180 -18.80 33.87 -13.65
N SER A 181 -19.75 34.33 -12.82
CA SER A 181 -20.09 35.75 -12.77
C SER A 181 -18.96 36.59 -12.19
N LYS A 182 -18.23 36.08 -11.18
CA LYS A 182 -17.02 36.72 -10.64
C LYS A 182 -15.89 36.78 -11.67
N GLU A 183 -15.67 35.70 -12.43
CA GLU A 183 -14.68 35.69 -13.52
C GLU A 183 -15.06 36.69 -14.62
N ARG A 184 -16.32 36.73 -15.05
CA ARG A 184 -16.79 37.73 -16.02
C ARG A 184 -16.66 39.16 -15.49
N ALA A 185 -16.94 39.39 -14.21
CA ALA A 185 -16.74 40.70 -13.58
C ALA A 185 -15.26 41.08 -13.52
N ALA A 186 -14.38 40.15 -13.19
CA ALA A 186 -12.93 40.37 -13.20
C ALA A 186 -12.41 40.68 -14.61
N VAL A 187 -12.86 39.93 -15.62
CA VAL A 187 -12.52 40.19 -17.03
C VAL A 187 -13.06 41.56 -17.47
N ALA A 188 -14.28 41.93 -17.10
CA ALA A 188 -14.84 43.25 -17.41
C ALA A 188 -14.06 44.38 -16.74
N GLN A 189 -13.63 44.20 -15.48
CA GLN A 189 -12.80 45.16 -14.76
C GLN A 189 -11.43 45.32 -15.44
N VAL A 190 -10.81 44.21 -15.82
CA VAL A 190 -9.56 44.16 -16.60
C VAL A 190 -9.77 44.91 -17.92
N MET A 191 -10.77 44.54 -18.74
CA MET A 191 -11.08 45.21 -20.00
C MET A 191 -11.35 46.72 -19.84
N SER A 192 -12.07 47.13 -18.79
CA SER A 192 -12.32 48.54 -18.49
C SER A 192 -11.02 49.29 -18.18
N SER A 193 -10.05 48.67 -17.52
CA SER A 193 -8.75 49.29 -17.23
C SER A 193 -7.87 49.46 -18.48
N TYR A 194 -8.01 48.59 -19.49
CA TYR A 194 -7.31 48.69 -20.76
C TYR A 194 -8.01 49.60 -21.80
N SER A 195 -9.27 49.99 -21.56
CA SER A 195 -10.05 50.83 -22.48
C SER A 195 -9.46 52.24 -22.69
N SER A 196 -8.62 52.73 -21.78
CA SER A 196 -7.93 54.03 -21.91
C SER A 196 -6.59 53.94 -22.66
N LEU A 197 -6.05 52.73 -22.85
CA LEU A 197 -4.77 52.50 -23.51
C LEU A 197 -4.91 52.35 -25.03
N PHE A 198 -6.10 52.02 -25.52
CA PHE A 198 -6.40 51.91 -26.96
C PHE A 198 -7.75 52.57 -27.31
N PRO A 199 -7.84 53.91 -27.34
CA PRO A 199 -9.09 54.63 -27.62
C PRO A 199 -9.67 54.35 -29.01
N ASP A 200 -8.82 54.05 -30.01
CA ASP A 200 -9.21 53.96 -31.43
C ASP A 200 -9.13 52.55 -32.06
N ASP A 201 -8.48 51.57 -31.41
CA ASP A 201 -8.19 50.26 -32.04
C ASP A 201 -9.22 49.16 -31.73
N ILE A 202 -10.08 49.36 -30.73
CA ILE A 202 -11.14 48.39 -30.40
C ILE A 202 -12.45 49.14 -30.33
N LYS A 203 -13.18 49.20 -31.45
CA LYS A 203 -14.62 49.43 -31.40
C LYS A 203 -15.20 48.33 -30.52
N THR A 204 -15.53 48.67 -29.28
CA THR A 204 -16.36 47.82 -28.44
C THR A 204 -17.59 47.47 -29.27
N PRO A 205 -17.97 46.18 -29.42
CA PRO A 205 -19.22 45.86 -30.07
C PRO A 205 -20.31 46.50 -29.22
N GLY A 206 -20.81 47.64 -29.70
CA GLY A 206 -21.81 48.42 -29.03
C GLY A 206 -22.97 47.51 -28.67
N ASN A 207 -23.50 47.72 -27.46
CA ASN A 207 -24.69 47.08 -26.92
C ASN A 207 -25.75 46.98 -28.03
N LYS A 208 -25.89 45.79 -28.63
CA LYS A 208 -26.95 45.53 -29.62
C LYS A 208 -28.25 45.65 -28.85
N ARG A 209 -28.92 46.79 -28.97
CA ARG A 209 -30.32 46.94 -28.60
C ARG A 209 -31.07 45.77 -29.25
N ASN A 210 -31.88 45.08 -28.44
CA ASN A 210 -32.73 43.98 -28.88
C ASN A 210 -33.49 44.39 -30.15
N ARG A 211 -33.05 43.85 -31.29
CA ARG A 211 -33.94 43.57 -32.40
C ARG A 211 -34.36 42.13 -32.19
N ASN A 212 -35.56 41.96 -31.70
CA ASN A 212 -36.29 40.73 -31.90
C ASN A 212 -36.44 40.51 -33.42
N ASP A 213 -36.64 39.24 -33.75
CA ASP A 213 -37.18 38.72 -35.01
C ASP A 213 -36.15 38.05 -35.94
N GLU A 214 -36.36 36.73 -36.03
CA GLU A 214 -36.07 35.82 -37.15
C GLU A 214 -34.59 35.49 -37.43
N GLU A 215 -34.18 34.27 -37.08
CA GLU A 215 -33.48 33.33 -37.98
C GLU A 215 -33.11 32.02 -37.24
N GLU A 216 -34.10 31.16 -37.00
CA GLU A 216 -33.87 29.72 -36.95
C GLU A 216 -33.73 29.19 -38.38
N LYS A 217 -32.51 29.12 -38.91
CA LYS A 217 -32.09 28.22 -40.02
C LYS A 217 -30.63 28.49 -40.40
N GLY A 218 -29.68 27.89 -39.68
CA GLY A 218 -28.28 28.02 -40.08
C GLY A 218 -27.22 27.27 -39.27
N ASN A 219 -27.59 26.31 -38.41
CA ASN A 219 -26.67 25.76 -37.41
C ASN A 219 -26.02 24.41 -37.77
N GLU A 220 -26.35 23.81 -38.92
CA GLU A 220 -25.81 22.49 -39.28
C GLU A 220 -24.37 22.57 -39.82
N LYS A 221 -24.02 23.63 -40.58
CA LYS A 221 -22.66 23.78 -41.16
C LYS A 221 -21.57 24.11 -40.13
N ALA A 222 -21.92 24.67 -38.98
CA ALA A 222 -20.95 25.06 -37.94
C ALA A 222 -20.54 23.88 -37.03
N LEU A 223 -21.24 22.75 -37.07
CA LEU A 223 -20.92 21.55 -36.30
C LEU A 223 -19.89 20.67 -37.04
N ASP A 224 -19.99 20.56 -38.36
CA ASP A 224 -19.07 19.77 -39.19
C ASP A 224 -17.62 20.29 -39.18
N GLU A 225 -17.41 21.60 -39.00
CA GLU A 225 -16.06 22.16 -38.87
C GLU A 225 -15.44 22.01 -37.46
N LYS A 226 -16.24 21.68 -36.44
CA LYS A 226 -15.78 21.52 -35.06
C LYS A 226 -15.25 20.10 -34.80
N GLU A 227 -15.87 19.08 -35.39
CA GLU A 227 -15.43 17.68 -35.39
C GLU A 227 -13.92 17.49 -35.68
N PRO A 228 -13.36 18.02 -36.80
CA PRO A 228 -11.95 17.82 -37.13
C PRO A 228 -11.01 18.59 -36.17
N LYS A 229 -11.45 19.73 -35.62
CA LYS A 229 -10.70 20.50 -34.62
C LYS A 229 -10.64 19.75 -33.28
N LEU A 230 -11.74 19.12 -32.88
CA LEU A 230 -11.80 18.27 -31.69
C LEU A 230 -10.92 17.02 -31.84
N ARG A 231 -11.00 16.32 -32.97
CA ARG A 231 -10.13 15.16 -33.26
C ARG A 231 -8.64 15.54 -33.29
N ARG A 232 -8.31 16.73 -33.81
CA ARG A 232 -6.93 17.25 -33.78
C ARG A 232 -6.47 17.56 -32.35
N LEU A 233 -7.33 18.16 -31.53
CA LEU A 233 -7.04 18.41 -30.10
C LEU A 233 -6.88 17.12 -29.31
N GLU A 234 -7.70 16.12 -29.59
CA GLU A 234 -7.64 14.82 -28.94
C GLU A 234 -6.33 14.09 -29.28
N ARG A 235 -5.86 14.15 -30.53
CA ARG A 235 -4.52 13.68 -30.92
C ARG A 235 -3.41 14.38 -30.13
N LEU A 236 -3.47 15.70 -30.00
CA LEU A 236 -2.47 16.47 -29.24
C LEU A 236 -2.50 16.12 -27.74
N ARG A 237 -3.68 15.83 -27.17
CA ARG A 237 -3.81 15.36 -25.78
C ARG A 237 -3.24 13.96 -25.60
N ALA A 238 -3.53 13.04 -26.52
CA ALA A 238 -2.99 11.69 -26.50
C ALA A 238 -1.45 11.71 -26.61
N GLU A 239 -0.91 12.55 -27.50
CA GLU A 239 0.53 12.75 -27.65
C GLU A 239 1.17 13.35 -26.39
N ARG A 240 0.53 14.36 -25.78
CA ARG A 240 0.97 14.91 -24.50
C ARG A 240 0.99 13.84 -23.41
N LEU A 241 -0.07 13.04 -23.27
CA LEU A 241 -0.15 11.96 -22.29
C LEU A 241 0.93 10.89 -22.53
N ALA A 242 1.23 10.56 -23.78
CA ALA A 242 2.31 9.64 -24.13
C ALA A 242 3.68 10.19 -23.72
N ARG A 243 3.95 11.48 -23.97
CA ARG A 243 5.18 12.15 -23.51
C ARG A 243 5.30 12.16 -21.99
N GLU A 244 4.23 12.54 -21.29
CA GLU A 244 4.22 12.54 -19.82
C GLU A 244 4.37 11.12 -19.24
N ARG A 245 3.83 10.09 -19.88
CA ARG A 245 4.05 8.69 -19.47
C ARG A 245 5.51 8.28 -19.64
N GLY A 246 6.12 8.57 -20.79
CA GLY A 246 7.54 8.28 -21.02
C GLY A 246 8.46 9.03 -20.07
N GLU A 247 8.16 10.28 -19.72
CA GLU A 247 8.92 11.04 -18.72
C GLU A 247 8.74 10.47 -17.30
N ARG A 248 7.52 10.05 -16.94
CA ARG A 248 7.26 9.35 -15.67
C ARG A 248 8.02 8.04 -15.59
N GLU A 249 8.01 7.22 -16.63
CA GLU A 249 8.76 5.95 -16.71
C GLU A 249 10.28 6.17 -16.58
N ARG A 250 10.81 7.21 -17.24
CA ARG A 250 12.22 7.59 -17.06
C ARG A 250 12.51 8.01 -15.62
N ALA A 251 11.63 8.81 -15.01
CA ALA A 251 11.77 9.23 -13.62
C ALA A 251 11.69 8.04 -12.66
N THR A 252 10.80 7.09 -12.89
CA THR A 252 10.68 5.87 -12.07
C THR A 252 11.95 5.02 -12.17
N VAL A 253 12.51 4.85 -13.36
CA VAL A 253 13.78 4.12 -13.55
C VAL A 253 14.93 4.79 -12.78
N VAL A 254 15.05 6.12 -12.84
CA VAL A 254 16.08 6.87 -12.10
C VAL A 254 15.90 6.73 -10.58
N LEU A 255 14.66 6.80 -10.09
CA LEU A 255 14.34 6.59 -8.67
C LEU A 255 14.64 5.16 -8.21
N CYS A 256 14.24 4.15 -8.97
CA CYS A 256 14.57 2.76 -8.65
C CYS A 256 16.08 2.52 -8.63
N LYS A 257 16.83 3.17 -9.53
CA LYS A 257 18.29 3.10 -9.55
C LYS A 257 18.93 3.76 -8.32
N SER A 258 18.44 4.93 -7.89
CA SER A 258 18.96 5.62 -6.70
C SER A 258 18.63 4.90 -5.39
N MET A 259 17.50 4.17 -5.35
CA MET A 259 17.11 3.32 -4.22
C MET A 259 17.80 1.95 -4.19
N GLY A 260 18.66 1.63 -5.17
CA GLY A 260 19.34 0.33 -5.25
C GLY A 260 18.43 -0.84 -5.64
N LEU A 261 17.22 -0.57 -6.13
CA LEU A 261 16.19 -1.57 -6.50
C LEU A 261 16.30 -2.03 -7.96
N SER A 262 17.45 -1.86 -8.59
CA SER A 262 17.61 -2.15 -10.03
C SER A 262 17.53 -3.64 -10.38
N SER A 263 17.83 -4.57 -9.45
CA SER A 263 17.65 -6.01 -9.72
C SER A 263 16.16 -6.39 -9.74
N LEU A 264 15.37 -5.83 -8.82
CA LEU A 264 13.95 -6.10 -8.70
C LEU A 264 13.18 -5.67 -9.96
N VAL A 265 13.54 -4.53 -10.55
CA VAL A 265 12.92 -4.06 -11.81
C VAL A 265 13.22 -5.04 -12.96
N ASN A 266 14.45 -5.53 -13.07
CA ASN A 266 14.83 -6.51 -14.09
C ASN A 266 14.13 -7.87 -13.87
N GLU A 267 13.99 -8.30 -12.61
CA GLU A 267 13.26 -9.52 -12.24
C GLU A 267 11.76 -9.39 -12.55
N THR A 268 11.17 -8.23 -12.27
CA THR A 268 9.76 -7.97 -12.63
C THR A 268 9.55 -7.89 -14.14
N ALA A 269 10.47 -7.28 -14.90
CA ALA A 269 10.42 -7.27 -16.36
C ALA A 269 10.53 -8.68 -16.93
N ALA A 270 11.45 -9.50 -16.41
CA ALA A 270 11.59 -10.91 -16.79
C ALA A 270 10.35 -11.75 -16.43
N SER A 271 9.70 -11.46 -15.30
CA SER A 271 8.45 -12.12 -14.90
C SER A 271 7.26 -11.74 -15.79
N ILE A 272 7.16 -10.47 -16.20
CA ILE A 272 6.13 -10.00 -17.14
C ILE A 272 6.35 -10.60 -18.53
N GLU A 273 7.59 -10.68 -19.00
CA GLU A 273 7.92 -11.35 -20.26
C GLU A 273 7.64 -12.86 -20.18
N ALA A 274 7.95 -13.52 -19.05
CA ALA A 274 7.61 -14.92 -18.83
C ALA A 274 6.09 -15.16 -18.82
N ALA A 275 5.31 -14.26 -18.23
CA ALA A 275 3.84 -14.31 -18.23
C ALA A 275 3.22 -14.00 -19.61
N SER A 276 3.96 -13.31 -20.49
CA SER A 276 3.54 -13.09 -21.89
C SER A 276 3.73 -14.32 -22.78
N THR A 277 4.50 -15.32 -22.33
CA THR A 277 4.62 -16.59 -23.05
C THR A 277 3.29 -17.34 -22.98
N VAL A 278 2.74 -17.67 -24.15
CA VAL A 278 1.41 -18.27 -24.30
C VAL A 278 1.41 -19.68 -23.69
N VAL A 279 0.97 -19.81 -22.44
CA VAL A 279 0.72 -21.11 -21.80
C VAL A 279 -0.66 -21.63 -22.26
N ASP A 280 -0.71 -22.92 -22.62
CA ASP A 280 -1.94 -23.62 -23.03
C ASP A 280 -3.00 -23.59 -21.91
N GLU A 281 -4.22 -23.13 -22.21
CA GLU A 281 -5.33 -22.95 -21.25
C GLU A 281 -5.70 -24.21 -20.49
N ARG A 282 -5.49 -25.39 -21.08
CA ARG A 282 -5.70 -26.68 -20.40
C ARG A 282 -4.77 -26.89 -19.21
N ARG A 283 -3.68 -26.12 -19.13
CA ARG A 283 -2.68 -26.15 -18.06
C ARG A 283 -2.82 -24.97 -17.10
N LEU A 284 -3.67 -23.99 -17.41
CA LEU A 284 -3.98 -22.93 -16.47
C LEU A 284 -4.94 -23.47 -15.40
N PRO A 285 -4.68 -23.21 -14.11
CA PRO A 285 -5.52 -23.70 -13.01
C PRO A 285 -6.91 -23.03 -12.95
N PHE A 286 -7.28 -22.26 -13.98
CA PHE A 286 -8.45 -21.42 -13.97
C PHE A 286 -9.65 -22.13 -14.61
N ASN A 287 -10.74 -22.24 -13.85
CA ASN A 287 -12.00 -22.80 -14.32
C ASN A 287 -12.75 -21.74 -15.14
N SER A 288 -12.82 -21.93 -16.48
CA SER A 288 -13.47 -21.02 -17.43
C SER A 288 -14.96 -20.78 -17.15
N ALA A 289 -15.59 -21.59 -16.29
CA ALA A 289 -16.97 -21.41 -15.84
C ALA A 289 -17.17 -20.17 -14.94
N PHE A 290 -16.13 -19.75 -14.21
CA PHE A 290 -16.28 -18.70 -13.19
C PHE A 290 -15.97 -17.28 -13.70
N ASN A 291 -15.36 -17.15 -14.89
CA ASN A 291 -15.07 -15.83 -15.46
C ASN A 291 -14.90 -15.91 -16.99
N PRO A 292 -16.01 -15.84 -17.74
CA PRO A 292 -16.01 -16.06 -19.19
C PRO A 292 -15.25 -14.97 -19.95
N GLU A 293 -15.26 -13.73 -19.45
CA GLU A 293 -14.56 -12.58 -20.05
C GLU A 293 -13.04 -12.77 -20.10
N LEU A 294 -12.44 -13.30 -19.03
CA LEU A 294 -11.00 -13.55 -19.03
C LEU A 294 -10.61 -14.67 -20.01
N SER A 295 -11.50 -15.65 -20.18
CA SER A 295 -11.32 -16.73 -21.15
C SER A 295 -11.45 -16.20 -22.59
N SER A 296 -12.36 -15.26 -22.87
CA SER A 296 -12.52 -14.66 -24.19
C SER A 296 -11.30 -13.81 -24.57
N PHE A 297 -10.80 -12.98 -23.65
CA PHE A 297 -9.57 -12.20 -23.87
C PHE A 297 -8.33 -13.08 -24.11
N ALA A 298 -8.21 -14.19 -23.41
CA ALA A 298 -7.11 -15.14 -23.63
C ALA A 298 -7.22 -15.82 -25.01
N ALA A 299 -8.43 -16.21 -25.42
CA ALA A 299 -8.68 -16.78 -26.74
C ALA A 299 -8.39 -15.79 -27.88
N GLU A 300 -8.74 -14.52 -27.70
CA GLU A 300 -8.46 -13.45 -28.68
C GLU A 300 -6.96 -13.27 -28.89
N ARG A 301 -6.16 -13.23 -27.81
CA ARG A 301 -4.68 -13.18 -27.90
C ARG A 301 -4.10 -14.37 -28.67
N ARG A 302 -4.66 -15.58 -28.47
CA ARG A 302 -4.23 -16.78 -29.23
C ARG A 302 -4.52 -16.64 -30.71
N ASN A 303 -5.71 -16.15 -31.06
CA ASN A 303 -6.08 -15.94 -32.46
C ASN A 303 -5.17 -14.90 -33.12
N ALA A 304 -4.89 -13.79 -32.43
CA ALA A 304 -3.94 -12.78 -32.88
C ALA A 304 -2.53 -13.35 -33.13
N HIS A 305 -2.01 -14.17 -32.20
CA HIS A 305 -0.70 -14.82 -32.38
C HIS A 305 -0.70 -15.85 -33.54
N ARG A 306 -1.79 -16.60 -33.73
CA ARG A 306 -1.93 -17.52 -34.89
C ARG A 306 -1.97 -16.76 -36.20
N GLU A 307 -2.74 -15.67 -36.25
CA GLU A 307 -2.80 -14.78 -37.41
C GLU A 307 -1.45 -14.15 -37.71
N GLU A 308 -0.71 -13.70 -36.69
CA GLU A 308 0.63 -13.18 -36.86
C GLU A 308 1.58 -14.23 -37.43
N LYS A 309 1.52 -15.47 -36.94
CA LYS A 309 2.31 -16.58 -37.48
C LYS A 309 1.94 -16.91 -38.92
N GLN A 310 0.66 -16.84 -39.27
CA GLN A 310 0.21 -17.01 -40.66
C GLN A 310 0.70 -15.86 -41.53
N ARG A 311 0.54 -14.60 -41.11
CA ARG A 311 1.06 -13.42 -41.81
C ARG A 311 2.56 -13.51 -42.05
N ARG A 312 3.33 -13.93 -41.03
CA ARG A 312 4.77 -14.18 -41.17
C ARG A 312 5.07 -15.29 -42.18
N ARG A 313 4.28 -16.38 -42.22
CA ARG A 313 4.44 -17.45 -43.22
C ARG A 313 4.13 -17.00 -44.64
N TYR A 314 3.13 -16.13 -44.83
CA TYR A 314 2.77 -15.60 -46.15
C TYR A 314 3.69 -14.46 -46.62
N SER A 315 4.34 -13.74 -45.71
CA SER A 315 5.31 -12.67 -46.02
C SER A 315 6.67 -13.18 -46.52
N TYR A 316 6.95 -14.48 -46.38
CA TYR A 316 8.21 -15.12 -46.81
C TYR A 316 8.06 -15.95 -48.11
N LYS A 317 6.94 -15.82 -48.81
CA LYS A 317 6.74 -16.28 -50.20
C LYS A 317 6.65 -15.09 -51.12
#